data_AF-A0A821PC28-F1
#
_entry.id   AF-A0A821PC28-F1
#
_cell.length_a   1.000
_cell.length_b   1.000
_cell.length_c   1.000
_cell.angle_alpha   90.00
_cell.angle_beta   90.00
_cell.angle_gamma   90.00
#
_symmetry.space_group_name_H-M   'P 1'
#
loop_
_entity.id
_entity.type
_entity.pdbx_description
1 polymer ?
#
loop_
_entity_poly.entity_id
_entity_poly.type
_entity_poly.pdbx_seq_one_letter_code
_entity_poly.pdbx_strand_id
1 'polypeptide(L)'
;MSSTWIDLSNLKKPLRFNEFSVNFNTDLYNAKPLPSDIQKKLDEKWNELLNDAKQGRILYNESKFRLHSIETRTNDNNNSIQLILNLGLTDYKSFICTQQQSLPDDIRQHIKEDHLSHPLGVGCLLITSDDYIVLIKRSSACIDLPNMYDIPGGHAEPRNLTTYSKENIIEEIISSTIAECVDETNVDRNSLLIDSFFFVIAVVRNQPQYGRPAIEFCLRTSMTSNELQQRYDLQTHIEANETSELKFWPLDKISHLLNSSQTFLSITPACHVALTTYLQLRTKANNEYVQKNNSTNCLTVDEEAMVLRYYELQLKDFCEKFEPPMTKMAIAVCMQYFKRFYLNNSVMDYHPKDIYLICVYLTCKTEELRIPITDFLSNIKNSSNLDQTADILLSYELLLIEKLNFQLVIHTAYRPFEGLIIDLK
;
A
#
# COMPACT_ATOMS: atom_id res chain seq x y z
N MET A 1 -18.12 -13.52 31.62
CA MET A 1 -17.11 -13.91 30.62
C MET A 1 -16.12 -12.78 30.58
N SER A 2 -14.84 -13.01 30.88
CA SER A 2 -13.79 -12.01 30.67
C SER A 2 -13.74 -11.69 29.18
N SER A 3 -13.72 -10.42 28.78
CA SER A 3 -13.57 -10.06 27.36
C SER A 3 -12.29 -10.71 26.82
N THR A 4 -12.45 -11.73 25.98
CA THR A 4 -11.34 -12.38 25.31
C THR A 4 -10.95 -11.50 24.14
N TRP A 5 -10.07 -10.53 24.41
CA TRP A 5 -9.41 -9.77 23.37
C TRP A 5 -8.48 -10.70 22.62
N ILE A 6 -8.80 -10.94 21.36
CA ILE A 6 -7.88 -11.55 20.41
C ILE A 6 -7.40 -10.38 19.56
N ASP A 7 -6.12 -10.04 19.71
CA ASP A 7 -5.43 -9.24 18.71
C ASP A 7 -5.59 -10.00 17.39
N LEU A 8 -6.35 -9.45 16.43
CA LEU A 8 -6.51 -10.10 15.12
C LEU A 8 -5.25 -9.96 14.26
N SER A 9 -4.07 -9.92 14.89
CA SER A 9 -2.75 -10.04 14.26
C SER A 9 -2.53 -11.42 13.59
N ASN A 10 -3.47 -12.35 13.74
CA ASN A 10 -3.39 -13.71 13.21
C ASN A 10 -4.37 -13.99 12.06
N LEU A 11 -4.87 -12.95 11.37
CA LEU A 11 -5.61 -13.16 10.12
C LEU A 11 -4.73 -13.95 9.14
N LYS A 12 -5.25 -15.08 8.64
CA LYS A 12 -4.48 -15.89 7.69
C LYS A 12 -4.32 -15.19 6.33
N LYS A 13 -5.29 -14.33 5.98
CA LYS A 13 -5.39 -13.54 4.75
C LYS A 13 -6.24 -12.28 5.04
N PRO A 14 -6.13 -11.22 4.23
CA PRO A 14 -7.09 -10.12 4.26
C PRO A 14 -8.52 -10.64 4.03
N LEU A 15 -9.50 -10.09 4.74
CA LEU A 15 -10.90 -10.50 4.62
C LEU A 15 -11.68 -9.53 3.73
N ARG A 16 -12.49 -10.05 2.83
CA ARG A 16 -13.45 -9.24 2.06
C ARG A 16 -14.65 -8.85 2.93
N PHE A 17 -15.41 -7.85 2.49
CA PHE A 17 -16.61 -7.39 3.21
C PHE A 17 -17.63 -8.51 3.47
N ASN A 18 -17.73 -9.52 2.61
CA ASN A 18 -18.62 -10.67 2.78
C ASN A 18 -18.07 -11.76 3.72
N GLU A 19 -16.79 -11.69 4.09
CA GLU A 19 -16.13 -12.55 5.09
C GLU A 19 -16.18 -11.91 6.49
N PHE A 20 -16.76 -10.72 6.58
CA PHE A 20 -17.04 -9.99 7.81
C PHE A 20 -18.56 -9.97 8.10
N SER A 21 -18.92 -10.05 9.37
CA SER A 21 -20.31 -10.06 9.84
C SER A 21 -20.41 -9.34 11.18
N VAL A 22 -21.60 -8.89 11.51
CA VAL A 22 -21.92 -8.38 12.84
C VAL A 22 -23.00 -9.24 13.50
N ASN A 23 -22.99 -9.24 14.82
CA ASN A 23 -24.03 -9.78 15.68
C ASN A 23 -24.42 -8.69 16.68
N PHE A 24 -25.57 -8.05 16.43
CA PHE A 24 -26.00 -6.88 17.18
C PHE A 24 -27.05 -7.23 18.22
N ASN A 25 -26.79 -6.92 19.49
CA ASN A 25 -27.73 -7.16 20.57
C ASN A 25 -27.42 -6.23 21.77
N THR A 26 -28.34 -5.31 22.06
CA THR A 26 -28.15 -4.33 23.13
C THR A 26 -28.25 -4.92 24.54
N ASP A 27 -29.02 -5.99 24.72
CA ASP A 27 -29.20 -6.62 26.03
C ASP A 27 -27.96 -7.43 26.45
N LEU A 28 -27.25 -7.99 25.46
CA LEU A 28 -26.07 -8.82 25.67
C LEU A 28 -24.76 -8.02 25.60
N TYR A 29 -24.68 -7.04 24.71
CA TYR A 29 -23.40 -6.43 24.31
C TYR A 29 -23.25 -4.96 24.69
N ASN A 30 -24.24 -4.34 25.35
CA ASN A 30 -24.05 -3.02 25.96
C ASN A 30 -23.13 -3.10 27.20
N ALA A 31 -22.58 -1.95 27.58
CA ALA A 31 -21.83 -1.84 28.82
C ALA A 31 -22.77 -2.12 30.01
N LYS A 32 -22.28 -2.86 31.00
CA LYS A 32 -23.02 -3.10 32.24
C LYS A 32 -23.13 -1.81 33.06
N PRO A 33 -24.25 -1.58 33.75
CA PRO A 33 -24.43 -0.39 34.57
C PRO A 33 -23.45 -0.40 35.75
N LEU A 34 -22.93 0.77 36.09
CA LEU A 34 -22.15 0.99 37.31
C LEU A 34 -23.09 1.23 38.52
N PRO A 35 -22.58 1.07 39.76
CA PRO A 35 -23.29 1.50 40.96
C PRO A 35 -23.79 2.94 40.85
N SER A 36 -24.96 3.24 41.40
CA SER A 36 -25.66 4.51 41.20
C SER A 36 -24.88 5.74 41.70
N ASP A 37 -24.12 5.58 42.77
CA ASP A 37 -23.21 6.59 43.31
C ASP A 37 -22.06 6.90 42.35
N ILE A 38 -21.49 5.88 41.71
CA ILE A 38 -20.43 6.04 40.71
C ILE A 38 -20.99 6.65 39.43
N GLN A 39 -22.17 6.21 38.97
CA GLN A 39 -22.84 6.79 37.80
C GLN A 39 -23.09 8.30 37.99
N LYS A 40 -23.53 8.71 39.18
CA LYS A 40 -23.74 10.12 39.51
C LYS A 40 -22.44 10.93 39.41
N LYS A 41 -21.32 10.41 39.92
CA LYS A 41 -20.01 11.06 39.80
C LYS A 41 -19.57 11.22 38.33
N LEU A 42 -19.85 10.22 37.48
CA LEU A 42 -19.58 10.31 36.05
C LEU A 42 -20.45 11.38 35.36
N ASP A 43 -21.72 11.49 35.75
CA ASP A 43 -22.62 12.51 35.24
C ASP A 43 -22.19 13.93 35.65
N GLU A 44 -21.76 14.11 36.90
CA GLU A 44 -21.19 15.37 37.40
C GLU A 44 -19.96 15.77 36.59
N LYS A 45 -19.02 14.84 36.37
CA LYS A 45 -17.83 15.07 35.54
C LYS A 45 -18.18 15.46 34.09
N TRP A 46 -19.17 14.81 33.49
CA TRP A 46 -19.61 15.20 32.15
C TRP A 46 -20.16 16.63 32.10
N ASN A 47 -20.94 17.03 33.11
CA ASN A 47 -21.47 18.38 33.21
C ASN A 47 -20.36 19.42 33.43
N GLU A 48 -19.32 19.10 34.21
CA GLU A 48 -18.13 19.93 34.35
C GLU A 48 -17.45 20.14 32.98
N LEU A 49 -17.25 19.06 32.21
CA LEU A 49 -16.66 19.15 30.87
C LEU A 49 -17.50 19.99 29.89
N LEU A 50 -18.83 19.92 29.98
CA LEU A 50 -19.74 20.77 29.19
C LEU A 50 -19.58 22.26 29.55
N ASN A 51 -19.38 22.57 30.83
CA ASN A 51 -19.22 23.95 31.32
C ASN A 51 -17.82 24.51 31.06
N ASP A 52 -16.78 23.66 31.10
CA ASP A 52 -15.38 24.01 30.87
C ASP A 52 -15.00 24.09 29.38
N ALA A 53 -15.90 23.70 28.47
CA ALA A 53 -15.67 23.81 27.04
C ALA A 53 -15.33 25.27 26.68
N LYS A 54 -14.04 25.53 26.40
CA LYS A 54 -13.49 26.86 26.06
C LYS A 54 -14.40 27.56 25.03
N GLN A 55 -14.52 28.88 25.14
CA GLN A 55 -15.24 29.71 24.16
C GLN A 55 -14.89 29.30 22.73
N GLY A 56 -15.90 28.79 21.99
CA GLY A 56 -15.76 28.34 20.60
C GLY A 56 -15.73 26.82 20.37
N ARG A 57 -15.74 25.98 21.42
CA ARG A 57 -15.87 24.52 21.29
C ARG A 57 -17.24 24.04 21.78
N ILE A 58 -17.95 23.29 20.94
CA ILE A 58 -19.24 22.68 21.30
C ILE A 58 -18.99 21.20 21.58
N LEU A 59 -19.12 20.82 22.84
CA LEU A 59 -19.09 19.41 23.26
C LEU A 59 -20.55 18.91 23.32
N TYR A 60 -20.83 17.78 22.65
CA TYR A 60 -22.14 17.15 22.68
C TYR A 60 -22.01 15.63 22.81
N ASN A 61 -23.06 14.98 23.30
CA ASN A 61 -23.12 13.53 23.37
C ASN A 61 -23.65 12.97 22.05
N GLU A 62 -23.08 11.85 21.60
CA GLU A 62 -23.44 11.20 20.34
C GLU A 62 -23.38 9.68 20.49
N SER A 63 -24.32 8.98 19.85
CA SER A 63 -24.40 7.51 19.90
C SER A 63 -23.27 6.87 19.10
N LYS A 64 -22.74 5.74 19.56
CA LYS A 64 -21.67 4.97 18.91
C LYS A 64 -21.93 3.46 19.03
N PHE A 65 -21.44 2.68 18.08
CA PHE A 65 -21.43 1.22 18.23
C PHE A 65 -20.42 0.81 19.29
N ARG A 66 -20.81 -0.11 20.17
CA ARG A 66 -19.92 -0.70 21.17
C ARG A 66 -19.38 -2.03 20.67
N LEU A 67 -18.05 -2.20 20.60
CA LEU A 67 -17.47 -3.52 20.40
C LEU A 67 -17.38 -4.26 21.74
N HIS A 68 -18.16 -5.34 21.87
CA HIS A 68 -18.13 -6.21 23.05
C HIS A 68 -17.04 -7.29 22.93
N SER A 69 -17.03 -8.02 21.82
CA SER A 69 -16.09 -9.11 21.57
C SER A 69 -16.01 -9.44 20.09
N ILE A 70 -15.01 -10.25 19.75
CA ILE A 70 -14.75 -10.72 18.39
C ILE A 70 -14.81 -12.24 18.39
N GLU A 71 -15.51 -12.82 17.43
CA GLU A 71 -15.53 -14.26 17.18
C GLU A 71 -15.01 -14.56 15.77
N THR A 72 -14.26 -15.65 15.64
CA THR A 72 -13.84 -16.18 14.33
C THR A 72 -14.48 -17.54 14.12
N ARG A 73 -15.23 -17.71 13.03
CA ARG A 73 -15.77 -19.01 12.62
C ARG A 73 -14.99 -19.54 11.43
N THR A 74 -14.32 -20.66 11.61
CA THR A 74 -13.74 -21.43 10.51
C THR A 74 -14.79 -22.35 9.91
N ASN A 75 -14.94 -22.30 8.59
CA ASN A 75 -15.78 -23.21 7.85
C ASN A 75 -14.90 -24.34 7.28
N ASP A 76 -14.94 -25.51 7.92
CA ASP A 76 -14.01 -26.63 7.67
C ASP A 76 -14.03 -27.12 6.22
N ASN A 77 -15.16 -26.96 5.52
CA ASN A 77 -15.31 -27.42 4.12
C ASN A 77 -14.51 -26.58 3.11
N ASN A 78 -14.34 -25.27 3.34
CA ASN A 78 -13.68 -24.35 2.40
C ASN A 78 -12.48 -23.62 3.00
N ASN A 79 -12.10 -23.94 4.24
CA ASN A 79 -11.05 -23.26 4.99
C ASN A 79 -11.25 -21.73 5.08
N SER A 80 -12.51 -21.27 4.93
CA SER A 80 -12.86 -19.85 4.99
C SER A 80 -13.05 -19.42 6.44
N ILE A 81 -12.52 -18.25 6.78
CA ILE A 81 -12.69 -17.63 8.09
C ILE A 81 -13.75 -16.55 7.94
N GLN A 82 -14.78 -16.60 8.78
CA GLN A 82 -15.72 -15.51 8.95
C GLN A 82 -15.41 -14.78 10.26
N LEU A 83 -15.19 -13.47 10.16
CA LEU A 83 -15.03 -12.58 11.31
C LEU A 83 -16.39 -12.07 11.75
N ILE A 84 -16.72 -12.18 13.04
CA ILE A 84 -17.98 -11.71 13.61
C ILE A 84 -17.68 -10.70 14.73
N LEU A 85 -18.18 -9.48 14.58
CA LEU A 85 -18.16 -8.48 15.66
C LEU A 85 -19.46 -8.57 16.46
N ASN A 86 -19.35 -8.82 17.77
CA ASN A 86 -20.48 -8.72 18.67
C ASN A 86 -20.62 -7.27 19.11
N LEU A 87 -21.69 -6.62 18.66
CA LEU A 87 -21.90 -5.18 18.78
C LEU A 87 -23.09 -4.84 19.67
N GLY A 88 -22.91 -3.84 20.52
CA GLY A 88 -23.97 -3.14 21.24
C GLY A 88 -24.01 -1.66 20.87
N LEU A 89 -24.63 -0.86 21.73
CA LEU A 89 -24.63 0.60 21.67
C LEU A 89 -23.91 1.19 22.88
N THR A 90 -23.30 2.35 22.65
CA THR A 90 -22.73 3.22 23.67
C THR A 90 -22.83 4.66 23.18
N ASP A 91 -22.21 5.59 23.89
CA ASP A 91 -22.16 6.98 23.50
C ASP A 91 -20.83 7.64 23.88
N TYR A 92 -20.59 8.81 23.31
CA TYR A 92 -19.36 9.57 23.50
C TYR A 92 -19.15 9.98 24.97
N LYS A 93 -20.22 10.35 25.68
CA LYS A 93 -20.18 10.65 27.12
C LYS A 93 -19.62 9.47 27.91
N SER A 94 -20.14 8.26 27.68
CA SER A 94 -19.71 7.05 28.36
C SER A 94 -18.24 6.74 28.08
N PHE A 95 -17.79 6.93 26.83
CA PHE A 95 -16.38 6.76 26.46
C PHE A 95 -15.48 7.70 27.28
N ILE A 96 -15.76 9.01 27.27
CA ILE A 96 -14.98 9.98 28.04
C ILE A 96 -15.04 9.65 29.54
N CYS A 97 -16.21 9.32 30.06
CA CYS A 97 -16.37 9.13 31.51
C CYS A 97 -15.83 7.79 32.02
N THR A 98 -15.61 6.78 31.18
CA THR A 98 -15.16 5.44 31.62
C THR A 98 -13.75 5.06 31.16
N GLN A 99 -13.26 5.65 30.06
CA GLN A 99 -12.00 5.22 29.42
C GLN A 99 -10.88 6.27 29.43
N GLN A 100 -11.12 7.51 29.86
CA GLN A 100 -10.05 8.50 30.06
C GLN A 100 -9.03 8.00 31.08
N GLN A 101 -7.74 7.91 30.73
CA GLN A 101 -6.70 7.43 31.65
C GLN A 101 -6.63 8.23 32.96
N SER A 102 -6.92 9.53 32.91
CA SER A 102 -6.91 10.49 34.03
C SER A 102 -8.08 10.38 35.02
N LEU A 103 -8.88 9.30 34.98
CA LEU A 103 -9.98 9.13 35.94
C LEU A 103 -9.45 8.95 37.37
N PRO A 104 -10.04 9.67 38.36
CA PRO A 104 -9.72 9.50 39.77
C PRO A 104 -9.86 8.05 40.27
N ASP A 105 -8.98 7.63 41.19
CA ASP A 105 -8.92 6.26 41.71
C ASP A 105 -10.22 5.80 42.38
N ASP A 106 -10.92 6.71 43.05
CA ASP A 106 -12.18 6.45 43.75
C ASP A 106 -13.33 6.10 42.79
N ILE A 107 -13.22 6.48 41.51
CA ILE A 107 -14.11 6.07 40.42
C ILE A 107 -13.52 4.85 39.71
N ARG A 108 -12.24 4.92 39.35
CA ARG A 108 -11.54 3.94 38.52
C ARG A 108 -11.63 2.52 39.08
N GLN A 109 -11.49 2.34 40.39
CA GLN A 109 -11.51 1.03 41.04
C GLN A 109 -12.81 0.24 40.82
N HIS A 110 -13.92 0.93 40.53
CA HIS A 110 -15.22 0.30 40.27
C HIS A 110 -15.43 -0.06 38.78
N ILE A 111 -14.62 0.52 37.88
CA ILE A 111 -14.76 0.33 36.44
C ILE A 111 -13.94 -0.88 35.98
N LYS A 112 -14.66 -1.97 35.73
CA LYS A 112 -14.14 -3.17 35.04
C LYS A 112 -14.46 -3.13 33.54
N GLU A 113 -13.83 -4.03 32.79
CA GLU A 113 -13.94 -4.17 31.34
C GLU A 113 -15.38 -4.19 30.79
N ASP A 114 -16.29 -4.91 31.44
CA ASP A 114 -17.70 -4.99 31.03
C ASP A 114 -18.46 -3.65 31.18
N HIS A 115 -17.93 -2.68 31.94
CA HIS A 115 -18.52 -1.34 32.10
C HIS A 115 -17.95 -0.32 31.11
N LEU A 116 -16.90 -0.66 30.38
CA LEU A 116 -16.26 0.25 29.43
C LEU A 116 -17.13 0.42 28.18
N SER A 117 -17.16 1.64 27.66
CA SER A 117 -17.94 2.04 26.50
C SER A 117 -17.53 1.31 25.21
N HIS A 118 -16.23 1.14 24.98
CA HIS A 118 -15.60 0.53 23.80
C HIS A 118 -16.22 0.97 22.47
N PRO A 119 -16.27 2.28 22.17
CA PRO A 119 -16.81 2.73 20.90
C PRO A 119 -15.92 2.18 19.77
N LEU A 120 -16.54 1.52 18.79
CA LEU A 120 -15.86 0.97 17.63
C LEU A 120 -15.46 2.11 16.69
N GLY A 121 -14.15 2.31 16.53
CA GLY A 121 -13.60 3.14 15.46
C GLY A 121 -13.51 2.39 14.13
N VAL A 122 -13.38 3.15 13.05
CA VAL A 122 -13.06 2.66 11.70
C VAL A 122 -11.81 3.37 11.20
N GLY A 123 -10.92 2.65 10.53
CA GLY A 123 -9.73 3.23 9.90
C GLY A 123 -9.44 2.63 8.54
N CYS A 124 -8.73 3.40 7.71
CA CYS A 124 -8.50 3.08 6.31
C CYS A 124 -7.04 3.31 5.92
N LEU A 125 -6.28 2.23 5.75
CA LEU A 125 -4.98 2.25 5.10
C LEU A 125 -5.15 2.43 3.58
N LEU A 126 -5.10 3.68 3.12
CA LEU A 126 -5.21 4.04 1.71
C LEU A 126 -3.86 3.88 0.98
N ILE A 127 -3.89 3.21 -0.18
CA ILE A 127 -2.74 2.99 -1.07
C ILE A 127 -3.02 3.62 -2.44
N THR A 128 -2.04 4.33 -2.99
CA THR A 128 -2.13 4.98 -4.31
C THR A 128 -1.80 4.01 -5.46
N SER A 129 -2.02 4.44 -6.70
CA SER A 129 -1.69 3.64 -7.89
C SER A 129 -0.18 3.49 -8.10
N ASP A 130 0.62 4.46 -7.64
CA ASP A 130 2.09 4.48 -7.66
C ASP A 130 2.76 3.90 -6.40
N ASP A 131 2.03 3.05 -5.66
CA ASP A 131 2.52 2.28 -4.51
C ASP A 131 3.05 3.15 -3.34
N TYR A 132 2.30 4.19 -2.98
CA TYR A 132 2.48 4.93 -1.73
C TYR A 132 1.32 4.70 -0.77
N ILE A 133 1.63 4.66 0.52
CA ILE A 133 0.66 4.75 1.61
C ILE A 133 0.38 6.21 1.87
N VAL A 134 -0.89 6.54 2.09
CA VAL A 134 -1.34 7.88 2.47
C VAL A 134 -1.50 7.94 3.98
N LEU A 135 -0.73 8.83 4.62
CA LEU A 135 -0.83 9.14 6.04
C LEU A 135 -1.34 10.57 6.20
N ILE A 136 -2.18 10.78 7.20
CA ILE A 136 -2.66 12.11 7.60
C ILE A 136 -1.92 12.60 8.82
N LYS A 137 -1.54 13.87 8.86
CA LYS A 137 -0.95 14.48 10.06
C LYS A 137 -2.03 15.14 10.88
N ARG A 138 -2.28 14.61 12.07
CA ARG A 138 -3.26 15.13 13.02
C ARG A 138 -2.93 16.57 13.40
N SER A 139 -3.91 17.46 13.33
CA SER A 139 -3.74 18.88 13.69
C SER A 139 -3.26 19.05 15.13
N SER A 140 -2.51 20.13 15.38
CA SER A 140 -2.09 20.50 16.74
C SER A 140 -3.28 20.83 17.67
N ALA A 141 -4.45 21.10 17.09
CA ALA A 141 -5.68 21.38 17.83
C ALA A 141 -6.40 20.13 18.36
N CYS A 142 -6.05 18.95 17.85
CA CYS A 142 -6.62 17.67 18.27
C CYS A 142 -6.35 17.41 19.76
N ILE A 143 -7.37 16.91 20.47
CA ILE A 143 -7.25 16.57 21.90
C ILE A 143 -6.41 15.31 22.07
N ASP A 144 -6.60 14.32 21.19
CA ASP A 144 -5.92 13.04 21.25
C ASP A 144 -4.80 12.97 20.21
N LEU A 145 -3.59 12.66 20.67
CA LEU A 145 -2.37 12.46 19.87
C LEU A 145 -2.09 13.57 18.83
N PRO A 146 -2.01 14.86 19.22
CA PRO A 146 -1.77 15.96 18.27
C PRO A 146 -0.39 15.86 17.60
N ASN A 147 -0.30 16.29 16.34
CA ASN A 147 0.91 16.28 15.49
C ASN A 147 1.47 14.88 15.15
N MET A 148 0.77 13.81 15.50
CA MET A 148 1.14 12.45 15.09
C MET A 148 0.55 12.12 13.73
N TYR A 149 1.22 11.25 12.98
CA TYR A 149 0.72 10.72 11.72
C TYR A 149 -0.21 9.54 11.99
N ASP A 150 -1.32 9.51 11.26
CA ASP A 150 -2.33 8.47 11.35
C ASP A 150 -2.71 7.97 9.96
N ILE A 151 -3.49 6.89 9.93
CA ILE A 151 -4.30 6.55 8.75
C ILE A 151 -5.64 7.30 8.84
N PRO A 152 -6.30 7.58 7.70
CA PRO A 152 -7.64 8.14 7.72
C PRO A 152 -8.62 7.29 8.51
N GLY A 153 -9.52 7.89 9.28
CA GLY A 153 -10.49 7.14 10.08
C GLY A 153 -11.30 7.95 11.08
N GLY A 154 -12.38 7.34 11.55
CA GLY A 154 -13.31 7.95 12.49
C GLY A 154 -14.28 6.94 13.08
N HIS A 155 -15.59 7.19 13.00
CA HIS A 155 -16.58 6.31 13.64
C HIS A 155 -17.86 6.15 12.82
N ALA A 156 -18.29 4.89 12.69
CA ALA A 156 -19.64 4.56 12.26
C ALA A 156 -20.70 5.08 13.27
N GLU A 157 -21.77 5.69 12.77
CA GLU A 157 -22.75 6.37 13.63
C GLU A 157 -24.12 5.66 13.60
N PRO A 158 -24.54 5.04 14.73
CA PRO A 158 -25.84 4.40 14.84
C PRO A 158 -27.03 5.28 14.44
N ARG A 159 -26.93 6.60 14.62
CA ARG A 159 -27.99 7.57 14.27
C ARG A 159 -28.32 7.62 12.78
N ASN A 160 -27.40 7.20 11.92
CA ASN A 160 -27.61 7.15 10.48
C ASN A 160 -28.54 5.99 10.08
N LEU A 161 -28.77 5.04 10.99
CA LEU A 161 -29.59 3.85 10.75
C LEU A 161 -31.01 4.02 11.27
N THR A 162 -31.98 3.68 10.41
CA THR A 162 -33.39 3.56 10.81
C THR A 162 -33.69 2.23 11.49
N THR A 163 -32.99 1.16 11.09
CA THR A 163 -33.09 -0.18 11.67
C THR A 163 -31.71 -0.83 11.80
N TYR A 164 -31.50 -1.54 12.90
CA TYR A 164 -30.26 -2.22 13.23
C TYR A 164 -30.21 -3.65 12.68
N SER A 165 -30.47 -3.83 11.39
CA SER A 165 -30.21 -5.11 10.73
C SER A 165 -28.70 -5.34 10.60
N LYS A 166 -28.29 -6.60 10.46
CA LYS A 166 -26.89 -6.95 10.24
C LYS A 166 -26.33 -6.26 9.01
N GLU A 167 -27.09 -6.25 7.93
CA GLU A 167 -26.72 -5.68 6.64
C GLU A 167 -26.52 -4.16 6.73
N ASN A 168 -27.45 -3.45 7.38
CA ASN A 168 -27.39 -2.00 7.52
C ASN A 168 -26.18 -1.57 8.38
N ILE A 169 -25.87 -2.31 9.44
CA ILE A 169 -24.71 -1.99 10.29
C ILE A 169 -23.40 -2.22 9.54
N ILE A 170 -23.30 -3.30 8.76
CA ILE A 170 -22.11 -3.55 7.92
C ILE A 170 -21.97 -2.44 6.87
N GLU A 171 -23.07 -2.06 6.22
CA GLU A 171 -23.08 -0.98 5.25
C GLU A 171 -22.66 0.36 5.87
N GLU A 172 -23.14 0.70 7.06
CA GLU A 172 -22.72 1.89 7.79
C GLU A 172 -21.23 1.86 8.14
N ILE A 173 -20.71 0.75 8.67
CA ILE A 173 -19.28 0.64 8.99
C ILE A 173 -18.43 0.88 7.73
N ILE A 174 -18.84 0.31 6.60
CA ILE A 174 -18.16 0.46 5.31
C ILE A 174 -18.29 1.89 4.77
N SER A 175 -19.50 2.44 4.76
CA SER A 175 -19.79 3.76 4.22
C SER A 175 -19.07 4.85 5.01
N SER A 176 -19.05 4.75 6.33
CA SER A 176 -18.27 5.64 7.20
C SER A 176 -16.79 5.51 6.92
N THR A 177 -16.24 4.28 6.83
CA THR A 177 -14.80 4.10 6.50
C THR A 177 -14.42 4.81 5.20
N ILE A 178 -15.25 4.70 4.17
CA ILE A 178 -15.04 5.36 2.87
C ILE A 178 -15.21 6.88 3.00
N ALA A 179 -16.23 7.34 3.72
CA ALA A 179 -16.49 8.75 3.94
C ALA A 179 -15.32 9.42 4.66
N GLU A 180 -14.86 8.88 5.79
CA GLU A 180 -13.71 9.38 6.55
C GLU A 180 -12.44 9.44 5.67
N CYS A 181 -12.20 8.40 4.86
CA CYS A 181 -11.09 8.38 3.92
C CYS A 181 -11.18 9.53 2.90
N VAL A 182 -12.37 9.81 2.35
CA VAL A 182 -12.60 10.92 1.42
C VAL A 182 -12.51 12.28 2.12
N ASP A 183 -13.11 12.39 3.30
CA ASP A 183 -13.28 13.65 4.03
C ASP A 183 -11.97 14.12 4.66
N GLU A 184 -11.04 13.23 5.01
CA GLU A 184 -9.73 13.58 5.56
C GLU A 184 -8.62 13.68 4.51
N THR A 185 -8.75 13.02 3.35
CA THR A 185 -7.69 13.02 2.30
C THR A 185 -8.06 13.78 1.02
N ASN A 186 -9.33 14.13 0.86
CA ASN A 186 -9.91 14.67 -0.38
C ASN A 186 -9.79 13.73 -1.60
N VAL A 187 -9.53 12.43 -1.41
CA VAL A 187 -9.47 11.48 -2.52
C VAL A 187 -10.80 11.44 -3.27
N ASP A 188 -10.77 11.33 -4.61
CA ASP A 188 -11.99 11.18 -5.37
C ASP A 188 -12.65 9.84 -5.04
N ARG A 189 -13.87 9.86 -4.52
CA ARG A 189 -14.64 8.65 -4.20
C ARG A 189 -14.74 7.69 -5.39
N ASN A 190 -14.83 8.20 -6.62
CA ASN A 190 -14.93 7.37 -7.83
C ASN A 190 -13.60 6.71 -8.22
N SER A 191 -12.47 7.18 -7.68
CA SER A 191 -11.16 6.58 -7.89
C SER A 191 -10.89 5.38 -6.96
N LEU A 192 -11.69 5.22 -5.90
CA LEU A 192 -11.54 4.16 -4.92
C LEU A 192 -11.94 2.81 -5.51
N LEU A 193 -11.04 1.84 -5.41
CA LEU A 193 -11.20 0.48 -5.93
C LEU A 193 -12.01 -0.40 -4.97
N ILE A 194 -13.21 0.06 -4.58
CA ILE A 194 -14.05 -0.56 -3.54
C ILE A 194 -14.38 -2.03 -3.86
N ASP A 195 -14.72 -2.32 -5.13
CA ASP A 195 -15.15 -3.67 -5.53
C ASP A 195 -13.99 -4.67 -5.70
N SER A 196 -12.79 -4.18 -6.00
CA SER A 196 -11.63 -5.02 -6.36
C SER A 196 -10.54 -5.05 -5.30
N PHE A 197 -10.43 -4.01 -4.47
CA PHE A 197 -9.37 -3.86 -3.47
C PHE A 197 -9.89 -3.15 -2.21
N PHE A 198 -10.73 -3.85 -1.45
CA PHE A 198 -11.19 -3.38 -0.14
C PHE A 198 -11.27 -4.54 0.84
N PHE A 199 -10.43 -4.49 1.87
CA PHE A 199 -10.24 -5.60 2.78
C PHE A 199 -10.17 -5.15 4.23
N VAL A 200 -10.74 -5.94 5.13
CA VAL A 200 -10.42 -5.85 6.56
C VAL A 200 -9.03 -6.43 6.75
N ILE A 201 -8.14 -5.64 7.35
CA ILE A 201 -6.76 -6.04 7.65
C ILE A 201 -6.52 -6.26 9.13
N ALA A 202 -7.27 -5.59 10.02
CA ALA A 202 -7.13 -5.80 11.46
C ALA A 202 -8.39 -5.39 12.23
N VAL A 203 -8.54 -5.89 13.45
CA VAL A 203 -9.37 -5.27 14.49
C VAL A 203 -8.50 -5.17 15.73
N VAL A 204 -8.34 -3.95 16.22
CA VAL A 204 -7.24 -3.57 17.11
C VAL A 204 -7.77 -2.77 18.28
N ARG A 205 -7.05 -2.77 19.40
CA ARG A 205 -7.28 -1.85 20.51
C ARG A 205 -6.08 -0.93 20.61
N ASN A 206 -6.30 0.37 20.51
CA ASN A 206 -5.20 1.34 20.43
C ASN A 206 -4.30 1.37 21.69
N GLN A 207 -4.76 0.84 22.83
CA GLN A 207 -3.99 0.70 24.06
C GLN A 207 -4.41 -0.57 24.81
N PRO A 208 -3.48 -1.24 25.54
CA PRO A 208 -3.79 -2.46 26.28
C PRO A 208 -4.87 -2.30 27.36
N GLN A 209 -4.89 -1.14 28.04
CA GLN A 209 -5.86 -0.82 29.08
C GLN A 209 -6.70 0.37 28.65
N TYR A 210 -8.03 0.24 28.76
CA TYR A 210 -9.01 1.29 28.44
C TYR A 210 -8.96 1.83 27.02
N GLY A 211 -8.17 1.20 26.13
CA GLY A 211 -8.04 1.60 24.75
C GLY A 211 -9.35 1.49 23.99
N ARG A 212 -9.49 2.34 22.97
CA ARG A 212 -10.58 2.31 22.02
C ARG A 212 -10.33 1.21 20.98
N PRO A 213 -11.30 0.32 20.73
CA PRO A 213 -11.20 -0.62 19.62
C PRO A 213 -11.45 0.06 18.27
N ALA A 214 -10.80 -0.42 17.22
CA ALA A 214 -11.02 0.00 15.85
C ALA A 214 -10.97 -1.20 14.90
N ILE A 215 -11.76 -1.16 13.83
CA ILE A 215 -11.62 -2.06 12.69
C ILE A 215 -10.84 -1.31 11.59
N GLU A 216 -9.76 -1.92 11.13
CA GLU A 216 -8.85 -1.35 10.15
C GLU A 216 -9.07 -2.01 8.80
N PHE A 217 -9.28 -1.18 7.79
CA PHE A 217 -9.42 -1.57 6.41
C PHE A 217 -8.21 -1.16 5.58
N CYS A 218 -8.03 -1.82 4.44
CA CYS A 218 -7.09 -1.40 3.40
C CYS A 218 -7.83 -1.20 2.10
N LEU A 219 -7.59 -0.06 1.46
CA LEU A 219 -8.24 0.39 0.24
C LEU A 219 -7.19 0.92 -0.74
N ARG A 220 -7.44 0.76 -2.04
CA ARG A 220 -6.57 1.33 -3.08
C ARG A 220 -7.33 2.35 -3.93
N THR A 221 -6.65 3.38 -4.38
CA THR A 221 -7.15 4.35 -5.37
C THR A 221 -6.40 4.19 -6.69
N SER A 222 -7.07 4.53 -7.81
CA SER A 222 -6.43 4.70 -9.11
C SER A 222 -5.60 5.98 -9.22
N MET A 223 -5.75 6.93 -8.30
CA MET A 223 -4.97 8.16 -8.24
C MET A 223 -3.53 7.89 -7.78
N THR A 224 -2.59 8.63 -8.37
CA THR A 224 -1.20 8.70 -7.92
C THR A 224 -1.06 9.58 -6.68
N SER A 225 0.06 9.45 -5.97
CA SER A 225 0.41 10.31 -4.83
C SER A 225 0.37 11.81 -5.19
N ASN A 226 0.88 12.17 -6.36
CA ASN A 226 0.91 13.56 -6.83
C ASN A 226 -0.50 14.11 -7.13
N GLU A 227 -1.35 13.33 -7.80
CA GLU A 227 -2.74 13.73 -8.06
C GLU A 227 -3.53 13.91 -6.76
N LEU A 228 -3.31 13.01 -5.78
CA LEU A 228 -3.97 13.11 -4.48
C LEU A 228 -3.47 14.33 -3.69
N GLN A 229 -2.16 14.61 -3.69
CA GLN A 229 -1.61 15.81 -3.06
C GLN A 229 -2.22 17.09 -3.65
N GLN A 230 -2.26 17.22 -4.98
CA GLN A 230 -2.85 18.39 -5.65
C GLN A 230 -4.32 18.59 -5.25
N ARG A 231 -5.05 17.50 -5.08
CA ARG A 231 -6.45 17.54 -4.65
C ARG A 231 -6.58 17.94 -3.19
N TYR A 232 -5.77 17.38 -2.30
CA TYR A 232 -5.73 17.77 -0.89
C TYR A 232 -5.41 19.26 -0.72
N ASP A 233 -4.48 19.80 -1.52
CA ASP A 233 -4.08 21.21 -1.50
C ASP A 233 -5.21 22.19 -1.86
N LEU A 234 -6.28 21.72 -2.51
CA LEU A 234 -7.47 22.52 -2.75
C LEU A 234 -8.23 22.85 -1.46
N GLN A 235 -8.01 22.08 -0.38
CA GLN A 235 -8.62 22.28 0.93
C GLN A 235 -10.16 22.37 0.89
N THR A 236 -10.78 21.65 -0.05
CA THR A 236 -12.25 21.61 -0.26
C THR A 236 -12.95 20.48 0.49
N HIS A 237 -12.20 19.64 1.22
CA HIS A 237 -12.73 18.50 1.93
C HIS A 237 -13.39 18.93 3.25
N ILE A 238 -14.34 18.12 3.74
CA ILE A 238 -15.20 18.45 4.88
C ILE A 238 -14.37 18.66 6.16
N GLU A 239 -13.31 17.87 6.36
CA GLU A 239 -12.50 17.85 7.58
C GLU A 239 -11.13 18.50 7.41
N ALA A 240 -11.02 19.50 6.54
CA ALA A 240 -9.74 20.18 6.24
C ALA A 240 -9.03 20.85 7.43
N ASN A 241 -9.72 21.01 8.57
CA ASN A 241 -9.12 21.56 9.78
C ASN A 241 -8.63 20.47 10.76
N GLU A 242 -9.00 19.21 10.56
CA GLU A 242 -8.62 18.07 11.41
C GLU A 242 -7.25 17.53 11.04
N THR A 243 -6.91 17.59 9.75
CA THR A 243 -5.62 17.22 9.21
C THR A 243 -4.82 18.46 8.81
N SER A 244 -3.49 18.36 8.86
CA SER A 244 -2.59 19.50 8.56
C SER A 244 -1.66 19.24 7.37
N GLU A 245 -1.52 17.98 6.97
CA GLU A 245 -0.58 17.53 5.95
C GLU A 245 -0.95 16.10 5.52
N LEU A 246 -0.82 15.79 4.23
CA LEU A 246 -0.68 14.42 3.76
C LEU A 246 0.79 14.03 3.64
N LYS A 247 1.11 12.82 4.10
CA LYS A 247 2.43 12.22 3.91
C LYS A 247 2.31 10.93 3.10
N PHE A 248 2.98 10.92 1.97
CA PHE A 248 3.10 9.74 1.12
C PHE A 248 4.34 8.95 1.52
N TRP A 249 4.16 7.70 1.92
CA TRP A 249 5.24 6.81 2.30
C TRP A 249 5.36 5.62 1.33
N PRO A 250 6.53 5.33 0.75
CA PRO A 250 6.68 4.20 -0.18
C PRO A 250 6.28 2.88 0.46
N LEU A 251 5.44 2.11 -0.25
CA LEU A 251 4.85 0.87 0.25
C LEU A 251 5.88 -0.23 0.53
N ASP A 252 6.97 -0.24 -0.23
CA ASP A 252 8.14 -1.12 -0.05
C ASP A 252 8.98 -0.76 1.18
N LYS A 253 8.81 0.45 1.74
CA LYS A 253 9.57 0.98 2.88
C LYS A 253 8.78 1.02 4.19
N ILE A 254 7.67 0.28 4.32
CA ILE A 254 6.90 0.21 5.58
C ILE A 254 7.79 -0.22 6.76
N SER A 255 8.69 -1.20 6.55
CA SER A 255 9.59 -1.69 7.60
C SER A 255 10.49 -0.60 8.18
N HIS A 256 10.89 0.37 7.35
CA HIS A 256 11.64 1.54 7.80
C HIS A 256 10.79 2.44 8.69
N LEU A 257 9.54 2.73 8.29
CA LEU A 257 8.60 3.55 9.07
C LEU A 257 8.30 2.94 10.44
N LEU A 258 8.13 1.61 10.49
CA LEU A 258 7.86 0.89 11.73
C LEU A 258 9.08 0.81 12.67
N ASN A 259 10.29 1.07 12.16
CA ASN A 259 11.50 1.06 12.96
C ASN A 259 11.81 2.47 13.49
N SER A 260 11.54 2.71 14.77
CA SER A 260 11.76 3.99 15.45
C SER A 260 13.21 4.49 15.45
N SER A 261 14.19 3.63 15.14
CA SER A 261 15.59 4.04 14.96
C SER A 261 15.90 4.60 13.56
N GLN A 262 15.00 4.38 12.59
CA GLN A 262 15.21 4.71 11.17
C GLN A 262 14.35 5.87 10.68
N THR A 263 13.33 6.29 11.44
CA THR A 263 12.52 7.47 11.12
C THR A 263 12.19 8.28 12.38
N PHE A 264 12.06 9.61 12.20
CA PHE A 264 11.60 10.53 13.25
C PHE A 264 10.06 10.71 13.23
N LEU A 265 9.35 9.97 12.38
CA LEU A 265 7.91 10.09 12.23
C LEU A 265 7.22 9.45 13.44
N SER A 266 6.44 10.23 14.16
CA SER A 266 5.61 9.74 15.26
C SER A 266 4.26 9.32 14.72
N ILE A 267 4.02 8.02 14.63
CA ILE A 267 2.75 7.43 14.17
C ILE A 267 1.86 7.02 15.35
N THR A 268 0.54 7.12 15.20
CA THR A 268 -0.40 6.68 16.24
C THR A 268 -0.33 5.16 16.45
N PRO A 269 -0.79 4.65 17.61
CA PRO A 269 -0.90 3.20 17.81
C PRO A 269 -1.78 2.50 16.76
N ALA A 270 -2.88 3.12 16.34
CA ALA A 270 -3.77 2.56 15.31
C ALA A 270 -3.05 2.42 13.97
N CYS A 271 -2.40 3.50 13.51
CA CYS A 271 -1.57 3.50 12.31
C CYS A 271 -0.45 2.44 12.37
N HIS A 272 0.26 2.35 13.51
CA HIS A 272 1.31 1.36 13.70
C HIS A 272 0.77 -0.08 13.51
N VAL A 273 -0.37 -0.41 14.12
CA VAL A 273 -0.93 -1.76 14.02
C VAL A 273 -1.45 -2.04 12.61
N ALA A 274 -2.11 -1.08 11.96
CA ALA A 274 -2.57 -1.23 10.57
C ALA A 274 -1.40 -1.52 9.62
N LEU A 275 -0.31 -0.75 9.71
CA LEU A 275 0.90 -0.93 8.90
C LEU A 275 1.60 -2.27 9.17
N THR A 276 1.73 -2.64 10.45
CA THR A 276 2.36 -3.90 10.84
C THR A 276 1.58 -5.10 10.33
N THR A 277 0.25 -5.06 10.48
CA THR A 277 -0.63 -6.15 10.07
C THR A 277 -0.67 -6.25 8.54
N TYR A 278 -0.73 -5.12 7.83
CA TYR A 278 -0.60 -5.11 6.38
C TYR A 278 0.70 -5.76 5.91
N LEU A 279 1.84 -5.38 6.51
CA LEU A 279 3.14 -5.93 6.14
C LEU A 279 3.21 -7.44 6.39
N GLN A 280 2.72 -7.91 7.55
CA GLN A 280 2.64 -9.34 7.87
C GLN A 280 1.80 -10.12 6.85
N LEU A 281 0.59 -9.63 6.54
CA LEU A 281 -0.31 -10.24 5.56
C LEU A 281 0.33 -10.29 4.17
N ARG A 282 0.97 -9.19 3.74
CA ARG A 282 1.66 -9.09 2.45
C ARG A 282 2.84 -10.04 2.38
N THR A 283 3.70 -10.09 3.39
CA THR A 283 4.86 -11.01 3.44
C THR A 283 4.40 -12.45 3.40
N LYS A 284 3.35 -12.80 4.16
CA LYS A 284 2.80 -14.14 4.15
C LYS A 284 2.24 -14.53 2.78
N ALA A 285 1.43 -13.66 2.17
CA ALA A 285 0.88 -13.89 0.83
C ALA A 285 1.99 -14.02 -0.23
N ASN A 286 3.04 -13.19 -0.14
CA ASN A 286 4.19 -13.29 -1.02
C ASN A 286 4.96 -14.61 -0.81
N ASN A 287 5.18 -15.03 0.43
CA ASN A 287 5.83 -16.30 0.72
C ASN A 287 5.01 -17.50 0.22
N GLU A 288 3.69 -17.48 0.38
CA GLU A 288 2.79 -18.50 -0.17
C GLU A 288 2.82 -18.51 -1.70
N TYR A 289 2.82 -17.33 -2.34
CA TYR A 289 2.97 -17.20 -3.79
C TYR A 289 4.33 -17.75 -4.25
N VAL A 290 5.42 -17.35 -3.61
CA VAL A 290 6.77 -17.85 -3.91
C VAL A 290 6.84 -19.36 -3.70
N GLN A 291 6.31 -19.91 -2.61
CA GLN A 291 6.30 -21.36 -2.38
C GLN A 291 5.49 -22.11 -3.44
N LYS A 292 4.33 -21.58 -3.84
CA LYS A 292 3.48 -22.17 -4.88
C LYS A 292 4.12 -22.09 -6.27
N ASN A 293 4.89 -21.04 -6.52
CA ASN A 293 5.54 -20.79 -7.81
C ASN A 293 7.04 -21.15 -7.81
N ASN A 294 7.63 -21.63 -6.70
CA ASN A 294 9.03 -22.06 -6.60
C ASN A 294 9.35 -23.29 -7.46
N SER A 295 8.37 -23.81 -8.20
CA SER A 295 8.56 -24.71 -9.33
C SER A 295 8.97 -24.01 -10.64
N THR A 296 9.10 -22.68 -10.68
CA THR A 296 9.59 -21.96 -11.86
C THR A 296 11.09 -21.72 -11.78
N ASN A 297 11.83 -22.31 -12.73
CA ASN A 297 13.25 -22.13 -13.03
C ASN A 297 13.58 -20.67 -13.41
N CYS A 298 13.34 -19.70 -12.52
CA CYS A 298 13.72 -18.32 -12.75
C CYS A 298 15.19 -18.13 -12.42
N LEU A 299 15.88 -17.30 -13.21
CA LEU A 299 17.28 -16.95 -12.97
C LEU A 299 17.37 -15.91 -11.84
N THR A 300 18.37 -16.05 -11.00
CA THR A 300 18.82 -15.01 -10.07
C THR A 300 19.51 -13.87 -10.82
N VAL A 301 19.66 -12.72 -10.17
CA VAL A 301 20.36 -11.55 -10.75
C VAL A 301 21.79 -11.89 -11.16
N ASP A 302 22.49 -12.70 -10.36
CA ASP A 302 23.86 -13.12 -10.68
C ASP A 302 23.89 -14.07 -11.89
N GLU A 303 22.93 -14.98 -12.00
CA GLU A 303 22.79 -15.87 -13.16
C GLU A 303 22.42 -15.08 -14.43
N GLU A 304 21.50 -14.12 -14.35
CA GLU A 304 21.21 -13.21 -15.46
C GLU A 304 22.48 -12.45 -15.89
N ALA A 305 23.25 -11.91 -14.95
CA ALA A 305 24.50 -11.22 -15.24
C ALA A 305 25.53 -12.12 -15.93
N MET A 306 25.63 -13.41 -15.54
CA MET A 306 26.48 -14.39 -16.21
C MET A 306 26.03 -14.66 -17.64
N VAL A 307 24.73 -14.84 -17.87
CA VAL A 307 24.16 -15.04 -19.21
C VAL A 307 24.41 -13.81 -20.09
N LEU A 308 24.15 -12.61 -19.58
CA LEU A 308 24.40 -11.36 -20.29
C LEU A 308 25.87 -11.19 -20.63
N ARG A 309 26.78 -11.55 -19.71
CA ARG A 309 28.21 -11.46 -19.96
C ARG A 309 28.66 -12.41 -21.07
N TYR A 310 28.13 -13.63 -21.09
CA TYR A 310 28.38 -14.58 -22.17
C TYR A 310 27.91 -14.01 -23.53
N TYR A 311 26.68 -13.50 -23.60
CA TYR A 311 26.15 -12.96 -24.86
C TYR A 311 26.76 -11.63 -25.27
N GLU A 312 27.28 -10.83 -24.34
CA GLU A 312 28.09 -9.65 -24.66
C GLU A 312 29.37 -10.04 -25.41
N LEU A 313 30.02 -11.13 -25.00
CA LEU A 313 31.20 -11.67 -25.72
C LEU A 313 30.80 -12.23 -27.09
N GLN A 314 29.69 -12.97 -27.18
CA GLN A 314 29.18 -13.47 -28.46
C GLN A 314 28.82 -12.32 -29.42
N LEU A 315 28.19 -11.26 -28.92
CA LEU A 315 27.86 -10.07 -29.68
C LEU A 315 29.12 -9.41 -30.25
N LYS A 316 30.14 -9.21 -29.41
CA LYS A 316 31.41 -8.63 -29.84
C LYS A 316 32.08 -9.49 -30.93
N ASP A 317 32.18 -10.79 -30.70
CA ASP A 317 32.75 -11.73 -31.67
C ASP A 317 31.98 -11.77 -32.99
N PHE A 318 30.66 -11.63 -32.94
CA PHE A 318 29.80 -11.55 -34.12
C PHE A 318 30.08 -10.26 -34.91
N CYS A 319 30.11 -9.11 -34.24
CA CYS A 319 30.41 -7.81 -34.86
C CYS A 319 31.81 -7.76 -35.48
N GLU A 320 32.83 -8.34 -34.84
CA GLU A 320 34.21 -8.37 -35.36
C GLU A 320 34.36 -9.23 -36.62
N LYS A 321 33.49 -10.23 -36.80
CA LYS A 321 33.46 -11.13 -37.97
C LYS A 321 32.40 -10.72 -39.00
N PHE A 322 31.71 -9.62 -38.78
CA PHE A 322 30.60 -9.17 -39.60
C PHE A 322 31.09 -8.63 -40.95
N GLU A 323 30.43 -9.02 -42.03
CA GLU A 323 30.69 -8.55 -43.39
C GLU A 323 29.46 -7.77 -43.91
N PRO A 324 29.62 -6.50 -44.34
CA PRO A 324 30.86 -5.73 -44.43
C PRO A 324 31.43 -5.32 -43.05
N PRO A 325 32.75 -5.10 -42.91
CA PRO A 325 33.38 -4.83 -41.62
C PRO A 325 32.76 -3.65 -40.86
N MET A 326 32.33 -3.90 -39.62
CA MET A 326 31.84 -2.85 -38.73
C MET A 326 33.01 -2.03 -38.14
N THR A 327 32.83 -0.71 -38.03
CA THR A 327 33.80 0.16 -37.37
C THR A 327 33.81 -0.07 -35.86
N LYS A 328 34.95 0.16 -35.19
CA LYS A 328 35.04 0.05 -33.72
C LYS A 328 34.01 0.92 -32.99
N MET A 329 33.66 2.08 -33.56
CA MET A 329 32.60 2.94 -33.05
C MET A 329 31.24 2.26 -33.12
N ALA A 330 30.86 1.71 -34.28
CA ALA A 330 29.59 1.02 -34.46
C ALA A 330 29.47 -0.18 -33.51
N ILE A 331 30.54 -0.97 -33.31
CA ILE A 331 30.55 -2.08 -32.34
C ILE A 331 30.25 -1.57 -30.92
N ALA A 332 30.84 -0.44 -30.50
CA ALA A 332 30.56 0.12 -29.19
C ALA A 332 29.14 0.68 -29.04
N VAL A 333 28.57 1.27 -30.11
CA VAL A 333 27.14 1.68 -30.13
C VAL A 333 26.24 0.45 -29.93
N CYS A 334 26.50 -0.62 -30.66
CA CYS A 334 25.75 -1.87 -30.56
C CYS A 334 25.81 -2.47 -29.15
N MET A 335 27.01 -2.54 -28.55
CA MET A 335 27.18 -3.01 -27.18
C MET A 335 26.40 -2.14 -26.17
N GLN A 336 26.30 -0.82 -26.41
CA GLN A 336 25.53 0.06 -25.54
C GLN A 336 24.02 -0.13 -25.66
N TYR A 337 23.49 -0.39 -26.86
CA TYR A 337 22.09 -0.78 -26.99
C TYR A 337 21.79 -2.05 -26.20
N PHE A 338 22.63 -3.07 -26.33
CA PHE A 338 22.46 -4.33 -25.59
C PHE A 338 22.46 -4.12 -24.07
N LYS A 339 23.42 -3.35 -23.55
CA LYS A 339 23.51 -3.02 -22.12
C LYS A 339 22.32 -2.20 -21.63
N ARG A 340 21.91 -1.18 -22.38
CA ARG A 340 20.75 -0.32 -22.02
C ARG A 340 19.45 -1.10 -22.03
N PHE A 341 19.28 -2.01 -22.98
CA PHE A 341 18.11 -2.87 -23.05
C PHE A 341 17.98 -3.73 -21.79
N TYR A 342 19.04 -4.47 -21.43
CA TYR A 342 19.02 -5.37 -20.27
C TYR A 342 19.20 -4.68 -18.92
N LEU A 343 19.37 -3.36 -18.88
CA LEU A 343 19.27 -2.61 -17.64
C LEU A 343 17.83 -2.57 -17.11
N ASN A 344 16.84 -2.66 -18.01
CA ASN A 344 15.42 -2.49 -17.69
C ASN A 344 14.55 -3.68 -18.13
N ASN A 345 15.15 -4.77 -18.62
CA ASN A 345 14.43 -5.95 -19.12
C ASN A 345 15.18 -7.22 -18.69
N SER A 346 14.45 -8.32 -18.43
CA SER A 346 15.04 -9.61 -18.03
C SER A 346 15.44 -10.47 -19.23
N VAL A 347 16.49 -11.28 -19.09
CA VAL A 347 16.87 -12.32 -20.07
C VAL A 347 15.82 -13.43 -20.21
N MET A 348 14.93 -13.56 -19.21
CA MET A 348 13.85 -14.55 -19.21
C MET A 348 12.69 -14.13 -20.11
N ASP A 349 12.46 -12.83 -20.25
CA ASP A 349 11.43 -12.27 -21.14
C ASP A 349 11.94 -12.16 -22.58
N TYR A 350 13.21 -11.79 -22.72
CA TYR A 350 13.84 -11.56 -24.02
C TYR A 350 15.16 -12.30 -24.09
N HIS A 351 15.25 -13.30 -24.97
CA HIS A 351 16.44 -14.11 -25.08
C HIS A 351 17.62 -13.29 -25.67
N PRO A 352 18.79 -13.21 -25.01
CA PRO A 352 19.89 -12.34 -25.43
C PRO A 352 20.43 -12.59 -26.82
N LYS A 353 20.30 -13.83 -27.33
CA LYS A 353 20.68 -14.14 -28.73
C LYS A 353 19.90 -13.29 -29.73
N ASP A 354 18.61 -13.11 -29.50
CA ASP A 354 17.74 -12.41 -30.42
C ASP A 354 17.98 -10.91 -30.29
N ILE A 355 18.01 -10.41 -29.05
CA ILE A 355 18.25 -8.99 -28.76
C ILE A 355 19.59 -8.51 -29.29
N TYR A 356 20.68 -9.27 -29.16
CA TYR A 356 21.95 -8.80 -29.68
C TYR A 356 21.92 -8.70 -31.22
N LEU A 357 21.27 -9.63 -31.92
CA LEU A 357 21.15 -9.55 -33.40
C LEU A 357 20.36 -8.30 -33.81
N ILE A 358 19.27 -7.99 -33.10
CA ILE A 358 18.47 -6.78 -33.34
C ILE A 358 19.30 -5.53 -33.04
N CYS A 359 20.11 -5.54 -31.99
CA CYS A 359 21.04 -4.45 -31.67
C CYS A 359 22.04 -4.21 -32.80
N VAL A 360 22.60 -5.27 -33.41
CA VAL A 360 23.51 -5.12 -34.57
C VAL A 360 22.74 -4.55 -35.76
N TYR A 361 21.57 -5.10 -36.06
CA TYR A 361 20.73 -4.65 -37.17
C TYR A 361 20.35 -3.16 -37.04
N LEU A 362 19.91 -2.73 -35.85
CA LEU A 362 19.60 -1.33 -35.55
C LEU A 362 20.84 -0.45 -35.67
N THR A 363 21.99 -0.91 -35.19
CA THR A 363 23.27 -0.19 -35.30
C THR A 363 23.64 0.04 -36.76
N CYS A 364 23.46 -0.95 -37.64
CA CYS A 364 23.72 -0.79 -39.07
C CYS A 364 22.87 0.31 -39.72
N LYS A 365 21.66 0.56 -39.19
CA LYS A 365 20.81 1.66 -39.63
C LYS A 365 21.24 3.00 -39.02
N THR A 366 21.51 3.05 -37.72
CA THR A 366 21.84 4.30 -37.02
C THR A 366 23.25 4.83 -37.35
N GLU A 367 24.19 3.94 -37.66
CA GLU A 367 25.57 4.29 -38.04
C GLU A 367 25.78 4.29 -39.57
N GLU A 368 24.70 4.34 -40.35
CA GLU A 368 24.71 4.50 -41.81
C GLU A 368 25.54 3.44 -42.59
N LEU A 369 25.62 2.20 -42.10
CA LEU A 369 26.33 1.11 -42.78
C LEU A 369 25.62 0.63 -44.07
N ARG A 370 24.34 0.99 -44.26
CA ARG A 370 23.52 0.70 -45.47
C ARG A 370 23.58 -0.76 -45.92
N ILE A 371 23.27 -1.69 -45.01
CA ILE A 371 23.29 -3.12 -45.28
C ILE A 371 21.85 -3.61 -45.54
N PRO A 372 21.54 -4.21 -46.71
CA PRO A 372 20.27 -4.88 -46.96
C PRO A 372 20.03 -6.03 -45.96
N ILE A 373 18.77 -6.31 -45.63
CA ILE A 373 18.45 -7.38 -44.69
C ILE A 373 18.94 -8.76 -45.17
N THR A 374 18.95 -9.00 -46.48
CA THR A 374 19.48 -10.25 -47.08
C THR A 374 20.96 -10.44 -46.76
N ASP A 375 21.74 -9.36 -46.84
CA ASP A 375 23.18 -9.38 -46.62
C ASP A 375 23.48 -9.47 -45.12
N PHE A 376 22.68 -8.81 -44.29
CA PHE A 376 22.72 -8.98 -42.84
C PHE A 376 22.50 -10.45 -42.44
N LEU A 377 21.47 -11.08 -43.00
CA LEU A 377 21.13 -12.48 -42.71
C LEU A 377 22.23 -13.45 -43.16
N SER A 378 22.99 -13.13 -44.22
CA SER A 378 24.13 -13.94 -44.66
C SER A 378 25.24 -14.10 -43.61
N ASN A 379 25.31 -13.18 -42.63
CA ASN A 379 26.25 -13.25 -41.51
C ASN A 379 25.83 -14.24 -40.41
N ILE A 380 24.58 -14.69 -40.40
CA ILE A 380 24.04 -15.57 -39.36
C ILE A 380 24.31 -17.03 -39.74
N LYS A 381 25.41 -17.58 -39.21
CA LYS A 381 25.77 -18.99 -39.40
C LYS A 381 24.80 -19.90 -38.66
N ASN A 382 24.27 -20.93 -39.33
CA ASN A 382 23.37 -21.97 -38.79
C ASN A 382 21.90 -21.58 -38.53
N SER A 383 21.32 -20.60 -39.22
CA SER A 383 19.86 -20.45 -39.19
C SER A 383 19.21 -21.42 -40.19
N SER A 384 18.53 -22.45 -39.70
CA SER A 384 17.75 -23.37 -40.52
C SER A 384 16.53 -22.70 -41.18
N ASN A 385 16.19 -21.47 -40.80
CA ASN A 385 15.07 -20.70 -41.35
C ASN A 385 15.38 -19.17 -41.36
N LEU A 386 15.95 -18.67 -42.46
CA LEU A 386 16.35 -17.26 -42.62
C LEU A 386 15.14 -16.32 -42.63
N ASP A 387 14.02 -16.74 -43.23
CA ASP A 387 12.80 -15.93 -43.33
C ASP A 387 12.20 -15.65 -41.95
N GLN A 388 12.11 -16.67 -41.10
CA GLN A 388 11.63 -16.51 -39.72
C GLN A 388 12.56 -15.58 -38.89
N THR A 389 13.86 -15.63 -39.15
CA THR A 389 14.83 -14.75 -38.47
C THR A 389 14.63 -13.29 -38.91
N ALA A 390 14.32 -13.06 -40.19
CA ALA A 390 14.00 -11.75 -40.72
C ALA A 390 12.73 -11.17 -40.07
N ASP A 391 11.68 -11.97 -39.93
CA ASP A 391 10.42 -11.56 -39.30
C ASP A 391 10.61 -11.20 -37.81
N ILE A 392 11.42 -11.98 -37.09
CA ILE A 392 11.78 -11.68 -35.69
C ILE A 392 12.56 -10.37 -35.61
N LEU A 393 13.56 -10.17 -36.48
CA LEU A 393 14.34 -8.93 -36.49
C LEU A 393 13.46 -7.69 -36.73
N LEU A 394 12.55 -7.76 -37.70
CA LEU A 394 11.66 -6.65 -38.04
C LEU A 394 10.61 -6.39 -36.96
N SER A 395 10.05 -7.44 -36.36
CA SER A 395 9.05 -7.29 -35.29
C SER A 395 9.65 -6.72 -34.00
N TYR A 396 10.88 -7.11 -33.67
CA TYR A 396 11.55 -6.63 -32.45
C TYR A 396 12.31 -5.31 -32.65
N GLU A 397 12.45 -4.81 -33.88
CA GLU A 397 13.10 -3.51 -34.12
C GLU A 397 12.41 -2.37 -33.37
N LEU A 398 11.08 -2.26 -33.53
CA LEU A 398 10.30 -1.23 -32.85
C LEU A 398 10.35 -1.41 -31.33
N LEU A 399 10.28 -2.66 -30.86
CA LEU A 399 10.40 -2.99 -29.45
C LEU A 399 11.74 -2.52 -28.87
N LEU A 400 12.86 -2.78 -29.56
CA LEU A 400 14.17 -2.33 -29.11
C LEU A 400 14.23 -0.81 -29.00
N ILE A 401 13.74 -0.08 -30.02
CA ILE A 401 13.73 1.39 -30.03
C ILE A 401 12.88 1.95 -28.88
N GLU A 402 11.70 1.35 -28.63
CA GLU A 402 10.81 1.72 -27.53
C GLU A 402 11.50 1.50 -26.17
N LYS A 403 12.13 0.33 -25.98
CA LYS A 403 12.86 -0.02 -24.74
C LYS A 403 14.12 0.82 -24.52
N LEU A 404 14.67 1.42 -25.58
CA LEU A 404 15.73 2.42 -25.51
C LEU A 404 15.20 3.85 -25.32
N ASN A 405 13.89 4.03 -25.12
CA ASN A 405 13.22 5.33 -24.99
C ASN A 405 13.51 6.26 -26.19
N PHE A 406 13.66 5.70 -27.39
CA PHE A 406 14.03 6.42 -28.62
C PHE A 406 15.38 7.18 -28.53
N GLN A 407 16.22 6.87 -27.53
CA GLN A 407 17.54 7.49 -27.33
C GLN A 407 18.63 6.74 -28.12
N LEU A 408 18.61 6.88 -29.44
CA LEU A 408 19.49 6.14 -30.36
C LEU A 408 20.89 6.75 -30.52
N VAL A 409 21.08 8.02 -30.21
CA VAL A 409 22.42 8.64 -30.35
C VAL A 409 23.31 8.21 -29.19
N ILE A 410 24.37 7.45 -29.48
CA ILE A 410 25.36 7.00 -28.50
C ILE A 410 26.70 7.73 -28.71
N HIS A 411 27.10 8.52 -27.72
CA HIS A 411 28.44 9.11 -27.71
C HIS A 411 29.46 8.10 -27.18
N THR A 412 30.28 7.54 -28.08
CA THR A 412 31.34 6.58 -27.72
C THR A 412 32.63 7.28 -27.29
N ALA A 413 33.47 6.58 -26.53
CA ALA A 413 34.74 7.11 -26.03
C ALA A 413 35.84 7.26 -27.10
N TYR A 414 35.66 6.70 -28.31
CA TYR A 414 36.68 6.72 -29.36
C TYR A 414 37.00 8.14 -29.85
N ARG A 415 35.98 8.94 -30.21
CA ARG A 415 36.21 10.32 -30.67
C ARG A 415 36.83 11.23 -29.59
N PRO A 416 36.34 11.24 -28.34
CA PRO A 416 37.01 11.98 -27.25
C PRO A 416 38.45 11.53 -27.04
N PHE A 417 38.73 10.23 -27.12
CA PHE A 417 40.08 9.69 -26.98
C PHE A 417 41.01 10.13 -28.12
N GLU A 418 40.54 10.10 -29.36
CA GLU A 418 41.29 10.64 -30.51
C GLU A 418 41.55 12.14 -30.36
N GLY A 419 40.54 12.91 -29.93
CA GLY A 419 40.67 14.34 -29.62
C GLY A 419 41.73 14.61 -28.55
N LEU A 420 41.74 13.81 -27.48
CA LEU A 420 42.77 13.89 -26.44
C LEU A 420 44.17 13.58 -26.98
N ILE A 421 44.32 12.57 -27.84
CA ILE A 421 45.61 12.26 -28.48
C ILE A 421 46.10 13.42 -29.35
N ILE A 422 45.19 14.10 -30.05
CA ILE A 422 45.53 15.28 -30.86
C ILE A 422 45.97 16.44 -29.97
N ASP A 423 45.26 16.68 -28.86
CA ASP A 423 45.60 17.75 -27.89
C ASP A 423 46.95 17.51 -27.20
N LEU A 424 47.33 16.24 -27.03
CA LEU A 424 48.61 15.83 -26.44
C LEU A 424 49.79 15.85 -27.43
N LYS A 425 49.55 16.02 -28.74
CA LYS A 425 50.59 16.11 -29.79
C LYS A 425 50.89 17.55 -30.13
#